data_AF-A0A8I0P528-F1
#
_entry.id   AF-A0A8I0P528-F1
#
_cell.length_a   1.000
_cell.length_b   1.000
_cell.length_c   1.000
_cell.angle_alpha   90.00
_cell.angle_beta   90.00
_cell.angle_gamma   90.00
#
_symmetry.space_group_name_H-M   'P 1'
#
loop_
_entity.id
_entity.type
_entity.pdbx_description
1 polymer ?
#
loop_
_entity_poly.entity_id
_entity_poly.type
_entity_poly.pdbx_seq_one_letter_code
_entity_poly.pdbx_strand_id
1 'polypeptide(L)'
;MAARKTTSSKTTADKPAESEEQLQQKQFPAKAGAPEVEVDKRSPDGAEGTRHVKEFVVLGDTWTGEEYQHEANRAAVANEAIQRGLHPRGEATFDGAEDHPDGASVTLTYSVETVPSSIDHSPEDTTTPRDVIEDAGGDTSSSKAEA
;
A
#
# COMPACT_ATOMS: atom_id res chain seq x y z
N MET A 1 53.63 7.71 52.89
CA MET A 1 53.07 8.22 51.62
C MET A 1 52.38 7.07 50.92
N ALA A 2 51.14 7.30 50.49
CA ALA A 2 50.25 6.33 49.89
C ALA A 2 50.51 6.18 48.37
N ALA A 3 50.46 4.94 47.87
CA ALA A 3 50.03 4.51 46.52
C ALA A 3 50.63 3.13 46.19
N ARG A 4 50.03 2.21 45.46
CA ARG A 4 48.69 2.05 44.84
C ARG A 4 48.62 0.58 44.38
N LYS A 5 47.51 -0.09 44.74
CA LYS A 5 46.67 -1.00 43.95
C LYS A 5 47.32 -2.18 43.18
N THR A 6 47.05 -3.37 43.72
CA THR A 6 46.73 -4.60 42.97
C THR A 6 45.68 -4.35 41.88
N THR A 7 45.92 -4.88 40.68
CA THR A 7 44.85 -5.26 39.75
C THR A 7 45.30 -6.42 38.88
N SER A 8 44.60 -7.55 39.04
CA SER A 8 44.67 -8.76 38.24
C SER A 8 44.44 -8.48 36.77
N SER A 9 45.23 -9.12 35.93
CA SER A 9 44.92 -9.42 34.53
C SER A 9 43.68 -10.32 34.47
N LYS A 10 42.51 -9.72 34.25
CA LYS A 10 41.30 -10.45 33.84
C LYS A 10 41.30 -10.50 32.31
N THR A 11 41.71 -11.65 31.77
CA THR A 11 41.44 -12.05 30.39
C THR A 11 39.93 -11.97 30.15
N THR A 12 39.48 -10.98 29.38
CA THR A 12 38.14 -10.97 28.81
C THR A 12 38.18 -11.82 27.55
N ALA A 13 37.55 -12.98 27.64
CA ALA A 13 37.26 -13.86 26.52
C ALA A 13 36.55 -13.07 25.42
N ASP A 14 37.17 -13.06 24.25
CA ASP A 14 36.64 -12.56 23.00
C ASP A 14 35.38 -13.37 22.66
N LYS A 15 34.21 -12.72 22.74
CA LYS A 15 32.95 -13.27 22.26
C LYS A 15 32.75 -12.67 20.87
N PRO A 16 32.85 -13.43 19.77
CA PRO A 16 32.65 -12.86 18.45
C PRO A 16 31.22 -12.32 18.38
N ALA A 17 31.10 -11.06 17.97
CA ALA A 17 29.81 -10.43 17.72
C ALA A 17 29.12 -11.19 16.58
N GLU A 18 28.01 -11.86 16.90
CA GLU A 18 27.14 -12.47 15.90
C GLU A 18 26.52 -11.32 15.08
N SER A 19 26.80 -11.29 13.76
CA SER A 19 26.24 -10.32 12.84
C SER A 19 24.72 -10.51 12.71
N GLU A 20 23.98 -9.43 12.39
CA GLU A 20 22.52 -9.45 12.25
C GLU A 20 22.04 -10.55 11.28
N GLU A 21 22.83 -10.84 10.25
CA GLU A 21 22.62 -11.94 9.30
C GLU A 21 22.59 -13.32 9.99
N GLN A 22 23.45 -13.55 10.99
CA GLN A 22 23.50 -14.81 11.74
C GLN A 22 22.31 -14.97 12.69
N LEU A 23 21.78 -13.85 13.21
CA LEU A 23 20.56 -13.85 14.03
C LEU A 23 19.32 -14.11 13.18
N GLN A 24 19.27 -13.56 11.97
CA GLN A 24 18.18 -13.77 11.01
C GLN A 24 18.12 -15.23 10.53
N GLN A 25 19.27 -15.85 10.21
CA GLN A 25 19.37 -17.26 9.82
C GLN A 25 18.97 -18.23 10.94
N LYS A 26 19.16 -17.87 12.21
CA LYS A 26 18.71 -18.67 13.36
C LYS A 26 17.20 -18.59 13.59
N GLN A 27 16.56 -17.45 13.29
CA GLN A 27 15.12 -17.28 13.48
C GLN A 27 14.28 -17.94 12.38
N PHE A 28 14.83 -18.12 11.18
CA PHE A 28 14.14 -18.75 10.06
C PHE A 28 15.03 -19.80 9.37
N PRO A 29 15.17 -21.01 9.95
CA PRO A 29 15.98 -22.04 9.32
C PRO A 29 15.35 -22.44 7.97
N ALA A 30 15.96 -21.99 6.88
CA ALA A 30 15.62 -22.43 5.54
C ALA A 30 15.75 -23.96 5.49
N LYS A 31 14.67 -24.64 5.11
CA LYS A 31 14.64 -26.10 5.01
C LYS A 31 15.63 -26.52 3.93
N ALA A 32 16.67 -27.27 4.32
CA ALA A 32 17.74 -27.70 3.40
C ALA A 32 17.13 -28.41 2.17
N GLY A 33 17.40 -27.87 0.98
CA GLY A 33 16.96 -28.42 -0.30
C GLY A 33 15.80 -27.69 -1.00
N ALA A 34 15.25 -26.61 -0.43
CA ALA A 34 14.40 -25.70 -1.20
C ALA A 34 15.30 -24.77 -2.03
N PRO A 35 15.07 -24.61 -3.36
CA PRO A 35 15.74 -23.58 -4.11
C PRO A 35 15.46 -22.22 -3.46
N GLU A 36 16.46 -21.34 -3.40
CA GLU A 36 16.27 -19.93 -3.08
C GLU A 36 15.31 -19.36 -4.13
N VAL A 37 14.01 -19.43 -3.85
CA VAL A 37 13.02 -18.73 -4.64
C VAL A 37 13.25 -17.28 -4.27
N GLU A 38 14.00 -16.59 -5.11
CA GLU A 38 14.15 -15.14 -5.12
C GLU A 38 12.74 -14.54 -5.01
N VAL A 39 12.35 -14.12 -3.80
CA VAL A 39 11.00 -13.61 -3.49
C VAL A 39 10.89 -12.14 -3.92
N ASP A 40 11.64 -11.72 -4.94
CA ASP A 40 11.75 -10.31 -5.35
C ASP A 40 10.68 -9.89 -6.37
N LYS A 41 9.79 -10.79 -6.79
CA LYS A 41 8.80 -10.51 -7.85
C LYS A 41 7.40 -10.99 -7.56
N ARG A 42 6.99 -11.05 -6.29
CA ARG A 42 5.55 -11.04 -6.00
C ARG A 42 5.12 -9.58 -5.96
N SER A 43 4.79 -9.02 -7.14
CA SER A 43 3.84 -7.90 -7.16
C SER A 43 2.64 -8.36 -6.34
N PRO A 44 2.20 -7.63 -5.31
CA PRO A 44 1.14 -8.09 -4.39
C PRO A 44 -0.21 -8.38 -5.07
N ASP A 45 -0.31 -8.17 -6.39
CA ASP A 45 -1.55 -8.20 -7.16
C ASP A 45 -1.44 -8.88 -8.54
N GLY A 46 -0.26 -9.37 -8.96
CA GLY A 46 -0.10 -9.85 -10.35
C GLY A 46 -0.30 -8.77 -11.43
N ALA A 47 -0.43 -7.49 -11.06
CA ALA A 47 -0.38 -6.38 -11.97
C ALA A 47 1.06 -6.21 -12.50
N GLU A 48 1.25 -6.42 -13.80
CA GLU A 48 2.48 -6.10 -14.50
C GLU A 48 2.50 -4.58 -14.79
N GLY A 49 3.12 -3.80 -13.90
CA GLY A 49 3.45 -2.40 -14.19
C GLY A 49 3.00 -1.39 -13.13
N THR A 50 3.04 -0.11 -13.51
CA THR A 50 2.72 1.05 -12.65
C THR A 50 1.22 1.35 -12.64
N ARG A 51 0.33 0.40 -12.93
CA ARG A 51 -1.12 0.63 -13.01
C ARG A 51 -1.87 -0.34 -12.12
N HIS A 52 -2.65 0.20 -11.19
CA HIS A 52 -3.60 -0.55 -10.39
C HIS A 52 -4.98 -0.45 -11.03
N VAL A 53 -5.68 -1.58 -11.18
CA VAL A 53 -7.02 -1.69 -11.75
C VAL A 53 -7.95 -2.24 -10.69
N LYS A 54 -9.15 -1.68 -10.59
CA LYS A 54 -10.19 -2.13 -9.67
C LYS A 54 -11.54 -2.17 -10.38
N GLU A 55 -12.22 -3.28 -10.19
CA GLU A 55 -13.56 -3.53 -10.72
C GLU A 55 -14.59 -3.37 -9.59
N PHE A 56 -15.69 -2.69 -9.88
CA PHE A 56 -16.84 -2.58 -8.99
C PHE A 56 -18.04 -3.25 -9.67
N VAL A 57 -18.64 -4.23 -8.99
CA VAL A 57 -19.92 -4.80 -9.43
C VAL A 57 -21.04 -4.11 -8.69
N VAL A 58 -21.89 -3.40 -9.43
CA VAL A 58 -23.04 -2.64 -8.89
C VAL A 58 -24.32 -3.10 -9.57
N LEU A 59 -25.46 -3.01 -8.88
CA LEU A 59 -26.75 -3.30 -9.50
C LEU A 59 -27.03 -2.27 -10.60
N GLY A 60 -27.43 -2.73 -11.79
CA GLY A 60 -27.65 -1.86 -12.95
C GLY A 60 -28.66 -0.73 -12.66
N ASP A 61 -29.71 -1.03 -11.90
CA ASP A 61 -30.74 -0.05 -11.51
C ASP A 61 -30.22 1.06 -10.57
N THR A 62 -29.09 0.83 -9.90
CA THR A 62 -28.50 1.77 -8.93
C THR A 62 -27.40 2.65 -9.53
N TRP A 63 -26.84 2.22 -10.66
CA TRP A 63 -25.80 2.95 -11.36
C TRP A 63 -26.41 4.04 -12.23
N THR A 64 -26.23 5.30 -11.84
CA THR A 64 -26.73 6.45 -12.60
C THR A 64 -25.64 7.10 -13.45
N GLY A 65 -24.37 6.79 -13.19
CA GLY A 65 -23.22 7.45 -13.83
C GLY A 65 -23.08 8.92 -13.42
N GLU A 66 -23.73 9.35 -12.34
CA GLU A 66 -23.57 10.69 -11.80
C GLU A 66 -22.18 10.88 -11.20
N GLU A 67 -21.65 12.11 -11.28
CA GLU A 67 -20.25 12.38 -10.92
C GLU A 67 -19.90 11.99 -9.47
N TYR A 68 -20.82 12.15 -8.51
CA TYR A 68 -20.57 11.74 -7.13
C TYR A 68 -20.35 10.21 -6.99
N GLN A 69 -20.95 9.40 -7.86
CA GLN A 69 -20.71 7.95 -7.87
C GLN A 69 -19.33 7.66 -8.45
N HIS A 70 -18.91 8.41 -9.48
CA HIS A 70 -17.56 8.34 -10.01
C HIS A 70 -16.52 8.76 -8.96
N GLU A 71 -16.73 9.87 -8.27
CA GLU A 71 -15.86 10.37 -7.19
C GLU A 71 -15.69 9.33 -6.07
N ALA A 72 -16.79 8.76 -5.59
CA ALA A 72 -16.77 7.72 -4.57
C ALA A 72 -15.97 6.48 -5.03
N ASN A 73 -16.16 6.06 -6.28
CA ASN A 73 -15.42 4.95 -6.86
C ASN A 73 -13.93 5.27 -7.02
N ARG A 74 -13.57 6.47 -7.50
CA ARG A 74 -12.17 6.90 -7.63
C ARG A 74 -11.46 6.95 -6.26
N ALA A 75 -12.11 7.51 -5.25
CA ALA A 75 -11.59 7.53 -3.89
C ALA A 75 -11.41 6.10 -3.33
N ALA A 76 -12.35 5.21 -3.63
CA ALA A 76 -12.26 3.80 -3.25
C ALA A 76 -11.15 3.03 -3.99
N VAL A 77 -10.78 3.42 -5.21
CA VAL A 77 -9.62 2.89 -5.95
C VAL A 77 -8.31 3.35 -5.29
N ALA A 78 -8.18 4.65 -5.00
CA ALA A 78 -7.00 5.20 -4.34
C ALA A 78 -6.78 4.57 -2.95
N ASN A 79 -7.86 4.41 -2.16
CA ASN A 79 -7.78 3.79 -0.84
C ASN A 79 -7.28 2.34 -0.90
N GLU A 80 -7.78 1.56 -1.86
CA GLU A 80 -7.37 0.17 -2.01
C GLU A 80 -5.92 0.03 -2.48
N ALA A 81 -5.48 0.89 -3.41
CA ALA A 81 -4.08 0.96 -3.82
C ALA A 81 -3.17 1.21 -2.60
N ILE A 82 -3.52 2.17 -1.74
CA ILE A 82 -2.75 2.47 -0.51
C ILE A 82 -2.72 1.26 0.43
N GLN A 83 -3.85 0.59 0.63
CA GLN A 83 -3.91 -0.61 1.49
C GLN A 83 -3.03 -1.77 0.95
N ARG A 84 -2.76 -1.77 -0.36
CA ARG A 84 -1.87 -2.73 -1.03
C ARG A 84 -0.39 -2.31 -0.99
N GLY A 85 -0.05 -1.21 -0.33
CA GLY A 85 1.32 -0.68 -0.31
C GLY A 85 1.74 -0.07 -1.64
N LEU A 86 0.78 0.55 -2.35
CA LEU A 86 1.00 1.30 -3.57
C LEU A 86 0.73 2.78 -3.29
N HIS A 87 1.46 3.67 -3.97
CA HIS A 87 1.27 5.11 -3.93
C HIS A 87 0.63 5.57 -5.25
N PRO A 88 -0.68 5.87 -5.27
CA PRO A 88 -1.36 6.44 -6.42
C PRO A 88 -0.77 7.76 -6.90
N ARG A 89 -0.70 7.93 -8.22
CA ARG A 89 -0.26 9.15 -8.91
C ARG A 89 -1.45 9.74 -9.67
N GLY A 90 -2.10 10.71 -9.06
CA GLY A 90 -3.31 11.34 -9.59
C GLY A 90 -4.58 10.56 -9.30
N GLU A 91 -5.68 11.04 -9.88
CA GLU A 91 -7.00 10.42 -9.75
C GLU A 91 -7.14 9.15 -10.59
N ALA A 92 -7.97 8.23 -10.12
CA ALA A 92 -8.34 7.07 -10.90
C ALA A 92 -9.20 7.46 -12.11
N THR A 93 -8.93 6.86 -13.27
CA THR A 93 -9.71 7.03 -14.49
C THR A 93 -10.76 5.94 -14.60
N PHE A 94 -11.97 6.31 -15.06
CA PHE A 94 -13.00 5.35 -15.43
C PHE A 94 -12.70 4.78 -16.82
N ASP A 95 -12.45 3.47 -16.89
CA ASP A 95 -12.05 2.77 -18.12
C ASP A 95 -13.25 2.24 -18.90
N GLY A 96 -14.38 2.00 -18.23
CA GLY A 96 -15.62 1.59 -18.87
C GLY A 96 -16.56 0.80 -17.97
N ALA A 97 -17.72 0.48 -18.53
CA ALA A 97 -18.75 -0.34 -17.91
C ALA A 97 -19.11 -1.50 -18.85
N GLU A 98 -19.22 -2.70 -18.29
CA GLU A 98 -19.62 -3.91 -19.02
C GLU A 98 -20.74 -4.62 -18.25
N ASP A 99 -21.65 -5.27 -18.98
CA ASP A 99 -22.70 -6.09 -18.36
C ASP A 99 -22.06 -7.25 -17.58
N HIS A 100 -22.45 -7.41 -16.32
CA HIS A 100 -21.98 -8.51 -15.51
C HIS A 100 -22.70 -9.82 -15.94
N PRO A 101 -22.04 -11.00 -15.87
CA PRO A 101 -22.62 -12.28 -16.30
C PRO A 101 -23.90 -12.72 -15.56
N ASP A 102 -24.29 -12.03 -14.48
CA ASP A 102 -25.56 -12.27 -13.78
C ASP A 102 -26.78 -11.64 -14.50
N GLY A 103 -26.55 -10.78 -15.49
CA GLY A 103 -27.60 -10.10 -16.26
C GLY A 103 -28.40 -9.03 -15.50
N ALA A 104 -27.98 -8.67 -14.28
CA ALA A 104 -28.64 -7.66 -13.44
C ALA A 104 -27.66 -6.58 -12.93
N SER A 105 -26.37 -6.88 -12.93
CA SER A 105 -25.32 -5.99 -12.44
C SER A 105 -24.49 -5.45 -13.61
N VAL A 106 -23.79 -4.35 -13.34
CA VAL A 106 -22.81 -3.75 -14.23
C VAL A 106 -21.45 -3.80 -13.55
N THR A 107 -20.42 -4.20 -14.29
CA THR A 107 -19.03 -4.17 -13.87
C THR A 107 -18.42 -2.85 -14.33
N LEU A 108 -17.97 -2.03 -13.39
CA LEU A 108 -17.31 -0.76 -13.63
C LEU A 108 -15.82 -0.93 -13.44
N THR A 109 -15.03 -0.57 -14.44
CA THR A 109 -13.57 -0.67 -14.38
C THR A 109 -12.97 0.70 -14.16
N TYR A 110 -12.13 0.81 -13.14
CA TYR A 110 -11.32 1.99 -12.87
C TYR A 110 -9.86 1.62 -12.75
N SER A 111 -8.98 2.57 -13.03
CA SER A 111 -7.56 2.35 -12.83
C SER A 111 -6.83 3.63 -12.45
N VAL A 112 -5.69 3.47 -11.79
CA VAL A 112 -4.84 4.57 -11.36
C VAL A 112 -3.38 4.21 -11.54
N GLU A 113 -2.55 5.18 -11.91
CA GLU A 113 -1.11 5.01 -11.93
C GLU A 113 -0.61 4.88 -10.48
N THR A 114 0.32 3.97 -10.22
CA THR A 114 0.82 3.66 -8.89
C THR A 114 2.30 3.36 -8.92
N VAL A 115 2.97 3.68 -7.81
CA VAL A 115 4.35 3.28 -7.54
C VAL A 115 4.37 2.43 -6.26
N PRO A 116 5.04 1.26 -6.23
CA PRO A 116 5.16 0.50 -5.00
C PRO A 116 5.86 1.30 -3.90
N SER A 117 5.32 1.28 -2.68
CA SER A 117 5.87 2.03 -1.55
C SER A 117 7.32 1.68 -1.20
N SER A 118 7.80 0.48 -1.59
CA SER A 118 9.17 0.04 -1.34
C SER A 118 10.23 0.78 -2.17
N ILE A 119 9.84 1.33 -3.32
CA ILE A 119 10.74 2.03 -4.25
C ILE A 119 10.35 3.49 -4.47
N ASP A 120 9.28 3.95 -3.81
CA ASP A 120 8.89 5.35 -3.89
C ASP A 120 9.76 6.22 -2.98
N HIS A 121 10.39 7.23 -3.58
CA HIS A 121 11.20 8.23 -2.89
C HIS A 121 10.46 9.56 -2.67
N SER A 122 9.22 9.69 -3.18
CA SER A 122 8.38 10.88 -3.10
C SER A 122 6.96 10.50 -2.63
N PRO A 123 6.80 10.04 -1.38
CA PRO A 123 5.49 9.68 -0.83
C PRO A 123 4.56 10.89 -0.67
N GLU A 124 5.06 12.12 -0.62
CA GLU A 124 4.26 13.34 -0.59
C GLU A 124 3.42 13.56 -1.85
N ASP A 125 3.83 12.97 -2.99
CA ASP A 125 3.10 13.04 -4.26
C ASP A 125 2.02 11.95 -4.37
N THR A 126 1.69 11.29 -3.25
CA THR A 126 0.67 10.24 -3.22
C THR A 126 -0.72 10.86 -3.18
N THR A 127 -1.56 10.54 -4.17
CA THR A 127 -2.97 10.94 -4.15
C THR A 127 -3.74 10.10 -3.14
N THR A 128 -4.24 10.75 -2.10
CA THR A 128 -5.05 10.11 -1.06
C THR A 128 -6.54 10.16 -1.40
N PRO A 129 -7.39 9.30 -0.79
CA PRO A 129 -8.83 9.36 -1.01
C PRO A 129 -9.45 10.71 -0.66
N ARG A 130 -8.81 11.45 0.26
CA ARG A 130 -9.24 12.79 0.65
C ARG A 130 -9.01 13.79 -0.49
N ASP A 131 -7.85 13.72 -1.15
CA ASP A 131 -7.53 14.61 -2.27
C ASP A 131 -8.54 14.43 -3.42
N VAL A 132 -8.96 13.20 -3.68
CA VAL A 132 -9.99 12.88 -4.71
C VAL A 132 -11.35 13.51 -4.38
N ILE A 133 -11.73 13.56 -3.10
CA ILE A 133 -13.02 14.11 -2.66
C ILE A 133 -12.96 15.65 -2.59
N GLU A 134 -11.81 16.21 -2.19
CA GLU A 134 -11.65 17.66 -2.04
C GLU A 134 -11.51 18.40 -3.39
N ASP A 135 -10.90 17.79 -4.42
CA ASP A 135 -10.76 18.41 -5.75
C ASP A 135 -12.12 18.57 -6.49
N ALA A 136 -13.12 17.76 -6.13
CA ALA A 136 -14.45 17.75 -6.74
C ALA A 136 -15.47 18.77 -6.14
N GLY A 137 -15.10 19.52 -5.10
CA GLY A 137 -15.87 20.69 -4.64
C GLY A 137 -16.94 20.44 -3.57
N GLY A 138 -16.67 19.63 -2.55
CA GLY A 138 -17.64 19.29 -1.49
C GLY A 138 -17.21 19.65 -0.06
N ASP A 139 -17.05 20.93 0.28
CA ASP A 139 -16.99 21.35 1.69
C ASP A 139 -18.38 21.15 2.35
N THR A 140 -18.57 19.99 2.98
CA THR A 140 -19.80 19.68 3.74
C THR A 140 -19.86 20.41 5.10
N SER A 141 -18.92 21.31 5.41
CA SER A 141 -18.91 22.13 6.63
C SER A 141 -19.84 23.35 6.53
N SER A 142 -21.08 23.14 6.08
CA SER A 142 -22.10 24.20 6.07
C SER A 142 -23.43 23.69 6.62
N SER A 143 -23.50 23.54 7.95
CA SER A 143 -24.62 24.04 8.79
C SER A 143 -24.56 23.49 10.23
N LYS A 144 -23.80 24.17 11.09
CA LYS A 144 -24.13 24.26 12.52
C LYS A 144 -23.76 25.63 13.07
N ALA A 145 -24.66 26.59 12.85
CA ALA A 145 -24.81 27.79 13.68
C ALA A 145 -26.33 27.89 13.91
N GLU A 146 -26.81 27.22 14.96
CA GLU A 146 -27.20 27.80 16.26
C GLU A 146 -28.43 28.71 16.14
N ALA A 147 -29.45 28.33 16.92
CA ALA A 147 -30.78 28.93 17.02
C ALA A 147 -30.79 30.22 17.85
#